data_AF-Z9JML4-F1
#
_entry.id   AF-Z9JML4-F1
#
_cell.length_a   1.000
_cell.length_b   1.000
_cell.length_c   1.000
_cell.angle_alpha   90.00
_cell.angle_beta   90.00
_cell.angle_gamma   90.00
#
_symmetry.space_group_name_H-M   'P 1'
#
loop_
_entity.id
_entity.type
_entity.pdbx_description
1 polymer ?
#
loop_
_entity_poly.entity_id
_entity_poly.type
_entity_poly.pdbx_seq_one_letter_code
_entity_poly.pdbx_strand_id
1 'polypeptide(L)'
;MEARIVQLETIIPTLATKADFEGLRADLNKSVGELRADLNKSVGELRADLDKSVGELHTDFEKAQKENRTWMLATVLALFAGILGVGGFVASSVKVTSQALPTQSAPIIIQVPVQALQPPPQPAKQP
;
A
#
# COMPACT_ATOMS: atom_id res chain seq x y z
N MET A 1 -20.28 -8.36 87.41
CA MET A 1 -20.81 -7.16 86.72
C MET A 1 -19.66 -6.23 86.34
N GLU A 2 -18.81 -5.90 87.31
CA GLU A 2 -17.53 -5.18 87.19
C GLU A 2 -16.68 -5.55 85.95
N ALA A 3 -16.40 -6.84 85.72
CA ALA A 3 -15.54 -7.27 84.60
C ALA A 3 -16.06 -6.90 83.20
N ARG A 4 -17.39 -6.86 83.01
CA ARG A 4 -17.99 -6.45 81.73
C ARG A 4 -17.90 -4.94 81.52
N ILE A 5 -17.93 -4.16 82.60
CA ILE A 5 -17.82 -2.70 82.56
C ILE A 5 -16.39 -2.32 82.15
N VAL A 6 -15.38 -2.91 82.80
CA VAL A 6 -13.96 -2.70 82.45
C VAL A 6 -13.68 -3.07 80.99
N GLN A 7 -14.27 -4.16 80.50
CA GLN A 7 -14.14 -4.57 79.10
C GLN A 7 -14.75 -3.55 78.13
N LEU A 8 -15.90 -2.96 78.45
CA LEU A 8 -16.54 -1.93 77.61
C LEU A 8 -15.70 -0.65 77.57
N GLU A 9 -15.19 -0.20 78.71
CA GLU A 9 -14.31 0.99 78.79
C GLU A 9 -13.04 0.81 77.96
N THR A 10 -12.53 -0.42 77.87
CA THR A 10 -11.36 -0.76 77.05
C THR A 10 -11.70 -0.78 75.55
N ILE A 11 -12.90 -1.22 75.17
CA ILE A 11 -13.29 -1.39 73.75
C ILE A 11 -13.79 -0.08 73.13
N ILE A 12 -14.55 0.75 73.86
CA ILE A 12 -15.14 2.00 73.36
C ILE A 12 -14.15 2.90 72.58
N PRO A 13 -12.92 3.18 73.04
CA PRO A 13 -12.00 4.04 72.30
C PRO A 13 -11.40 3.40 71.03
N THR A 14 -11.55 2.09 70.86
CA THR A 14 -11.06 1.36 69.67
C THR A 14 -12.14 1.14 68.61
N LEU A 15 -13.40 1.44 68.94
CA LEU A 15 -14.50 1.36 67.99
C LEU A 15 -14.47 2.59 67.07
N ALA A 16 -14.61 2.34 65.76
CA ALA A 16 -14.80 3.41 64.80
C ALA A 16 -16.10 4.16 65.11
N THR A 17 -16.02 5.48 65.12
CA THR A 17 -17.15 6.36 65.34
C THR A 17 -17.84 6.67 64.01
N LYS A 18 -19.07 7.20 64.08
CA LYS A 18 -19.80 7.68 62.90
C LYS A 18 -19.00 8.73 62.11
N ALA A 19 -18.23 9.56 62.80
CA ALA A 19 -17.38 10.58 62.17
C ALA A 19 -16.27 9.95 61.30
N ASP A 20 -15.67 8.84 61.75
CA ASP A 20 -14.63 8.14 60.99
C ASP A 20 -15.20 7.57 59.67
N PHE A 21 -16.42 7.02 59.72
CA PHE A 21 -17.11 6.54 58.52
C PHE A 21 -17.48 7.68 57.55
N GLU A 22 -17.90 8.82 58.07
CA GLU A 22 -18.19 10.00 57.25
C GLU A 22 -16.92 10.56 56.59
N GLY A 23 -15.81 10.60 57.32
CA GLY A 23 -14.49 10.94 56.78
C GLY A 23 -14.06 10.00 55.67
N LEU A 24 -14.11 8.68 55.90
CA LEU A 24 -13.76 7.68 54.90
C LEU A 24 -14.64 7.78 53.64
N ARG A 25 -15.94 8.05 53.80
CA ARG A 25 -16.85 8.25 52.67
C ARG A 25 -16.52 9.51 51.88
N ALA A 26 -16.16 10.60 52.56
CA ALA A 26 -15.74 11.83 51.90
C ALA A 26 -14.44 11.63 51.11
N ASP A 27 -13.44 10.97 51.71
CA ASP A 27 -12.15 10.66 51.08
C ASP A 27 -12.33 9.74 49.86
N LEU A 28 -13.19 8.72 49.97
CA LEU A 28 -13.50 7.84 48.84
C LEU A 28 -14.16 8.62 47.69
N ASN A 29 -15.17 9.44 47.99
CA ASN A 29 -15.84 10.26 46.98
C ASN A 29 -14.86 11.22 46.30
N LYS A 30 -13.97 11.84 47.07
CA LYS A 30 -12.92 12.72 46.55
C LYS A 30 -11.98 11.95 45.62
N SER A 31 -11.47 10.81 46.08
CA SER A 31 -10.53 9.97 45.31
C SER A 31 -11.15 9.49 43.99
N VAL A 32 -12.43 9.09 44.01
CA VAL A 32 -13.17 8.71 42.80
C VAL A 32 -13.36 9.91 41.86
N GLY A 33 -13.64 11.09 42.42
CA GLY A 33 -13.75 12.33 41.66
C GLY A 33 -12.44 12.71 40.95
N GLU A 34 -11.32 12.65 41.68
CA GLU A 34 -9.98 12.91 41.16
C GLU A 34 -9.62 11.91 40.05
N LEU A 35 -9.80 10.60 40.30
CA LEU A 35 -9.51 9.56 39.30
C LEU A 35 -10.34 9.75 38.01
N ARG A 36 -11.61 10.15 38.14
CA ARG A 36 -12.46 10.42 36.98
C ARG A 36 -12.00 11.65 36.20
N ALA A 37 -11.56 12.69 36.90
CA ALA A 37 -11.02 13.89 36.27
C ALA A 37 -9.72 13.58 35.51
N ASP A 38 -8.81 12.83 36.13
CA ASP A 38 -7.55 12.40 35.52
C ASP A 38 -7.79 11.53 34.29
N LEU A 39 -8.69 10.56 34.38
CA LEU A 39 -9.04 9.71 33.22
C LEU A 39 -9.60 10.54 32.07
N ASN A 40 -10.49 11.50 32.36
CA ASN A 40 -11.05 12.38 31.33
C ASN A 40 -9.98 13.27 30.68
N LYS A 41 -9.02 13.75 31.49
CA LYS A 41 -7.88 14.51 31.00
C LYS A 41 -6.99 13.66 30.08
N SER A 42 -6.58 12.47 30.53
CA SER A 42 -5.73 11.57 29.73
C SER A 42 -6.39 11.14 28.43
N VAL A 43 -7.71 10.89 28.43
CA VAL A 43 -8.46 10.61 27.19
C VAL A 43 -8.45 11.82 26.25
N GLY A 44 -8.62 13.03 26.79
CA GLY A 44 -8.55 14.26 26.01
C GLY A 44 -7.17 14.49 25.38
N GLU A 45 -6.10 14.31 26.15
CA GLU A 45 -4.72 14.41 25.68
C GLU A 45 -4.41 13.36 24.60
N LEU A 46 -4.77 12.10 24.82
CA LEU A 46 -4.55 11.03 23.84
C LEU A 46 -5.28 11.29 22.52
N ARG A 47 -6.50 11.84 22.59
CA ARG A 47 -7.26 12.22 21.40
C ARG A 47 -6.59 13.36 20.64
N ALA A 48 -6.10 14.38 21.34
CA ALA A 48 -5.38 15.49 20.72
C ALA A 48 -4.08 15.03 20.05
N ASP A 49 -3.33 14.15 20.72
CA ASP A 49 -2.10 13.56 20.17
C ASP A 49 -2.38 12.70 18.93
N LEU A 50 -3.47 11.93 18.93
CA LEU A 50 -3.89 11.16 17.76
C LEU A 50 -4.30 12.06 16.60
N ASP A 51 -5.12 13.09 16.85
CA ASP A 51 -5.53 14.06 15.82
C ASP A 51 -4.31 14.76 15.21
N LYS A 52 -3.34 15.14 16.04
CA LYS A 52 -2.07 15.72 15.59
C LYS A 52 -1.27 14.74 14.75
N SER A 53 -1.09 13.51 15.22
CA SER A 53 -0.32 12.47 14.51
C SER A 53 -0.92 12.16 13.14
N VAL A 54 -2.25 12.07 13.05
CA VAL A 54 -2.95 11.86 11.78
C VAL A 54 -2.77 13.05 10.83
N GLY A 55 -2.84 14.28 11.35
CA GLY A 55 -2.62 15.49 10.55
C GLY A 55 -1.20 15.60 10.00
N GLU A 56 -0.20 15.26 10.81
CA GLU A 56 1.20 15.19 10.39
C GLU A 56 1.40 14.11 9.32
N LEU A 57 0.85 12.90 9.53
CA LEU A 57 0.95 11.80 8.57
C LEU A 57 0.31 12.13 7.22
N HIS A 58 -0.85 12.81 7.24
CA HIS A 58 -1.51 13.28 6.02
C HIS A 58 -0.65 14.29 5.25
N THR A 59 -0.06 15.24 5.97
CA THR A 59 0.83 16.26 5.39
C THR A 59 2.08 15.63 4.78
N ASP A 60 2.69 14.69 5.50
CA ASP A 60 3.87 13.95 5.02
C ASP A 60 3.54 13.11 3.79
N PHE A 61 2.38 12.46 3.77
CA PHE A 61 1.91 11.70 2.61
C PHE A 61 1.69 12.61 1.38
N GLU A 62 1.04 13.77 1.55
CA GLU A 62 0.88 14.74 0.46
C GLU A 62 2.22 15.22 -0.08
N LYS A 63 3.19 15.49 0.80
CA LYS A 63 4.53 15.91 0.42
C LYS A 63 5.24 14.82 -0.37
N ALA A 64 5.22 13.58 0.14
CA ALA A 64 5.80 12.43 -0.54
C ALA A 64 5.18 12.21 -1.93
N GLN A 65 3.85 12.34 -2.06
CA GLN A 65 3.16 12.26 -3.36
C GLN A 65 3.58 13.37 -4.32
N LYS A 66 3.68 14.63 -3.86
CA LYS A 66 4.12 15.77 -4.67
C LYS A 66 5.55 15.59 -5.15
N GLU A 67 6.45 15.18 -4.27
CA GLU A 67 7.85 14.90 -4.59
C GLU A 67 7.94 13.77 -5.62
N ASN A 68 7.27 12.64 -5.37
CA ASN A 68 7.25 11.50 -6.30
C ASN A 68 6.69 11.90 -7.68
N ARG A 69 5.61 12.69 -7.72
CA ARG A 69 5.04 13.19 -8.99
C ARG A 69 5.99 14.12 -9.73
N THR A 70 6.70 14.98 -9.00
CA THR A 70 7.67 15.92 -9.58
C THR A 70 8.84 15.16 -10.21
N TRP A 71 9.39 14.17 -9.51
CA TRP A 71 10.46 13.30 -10.04
C TRP A 71 9.99 12.46 -11.23
N MET A 72 8.78 11.89 -11.16
CA MET A 72 8.21 11.15 -12.29
C MET A 72 8.01 12.04 -13.53
N LEU A 73 7.56 13.29 -13.38
CA LEU A 73 7.46 14.23 -14.50
C LEU A 73 8.85 14.54 -15.08
N ALA A 74 9.84 14.78 -14.23
CA ALA A 74 11.20 15.08 -14.66
C ALA A 74 11.82 13.93 -15.45
N THR A 75 11.65 12.69 -14.99
CA THR A 75 12.16 11.50 -15.71
C THR A 75 11.45 11.28 -17.04
N VAL A 76 10.13 11.44 -17.08
CA VAL A 76 9.34 11.34 -18.32
C VAL A 76 9.79 12.40 -19.34
N LEU A 77 9.93 13.66 -18.93
CA LEU A 77 10.41 14.73 -19.81
C LEU A 77 11.83 14.50 -20.33
N ALA A 78 12.74 14.04 -19.46
CA ALA A 78 14.12 13.71 -19.85
C ALA A 78 14.15 12.58 -20.90
N LEU A 79 13.30 11.56 -20.75
CA LEU A 79 13.18 10.46 -21.71
C LEU A 79 12.71 10.97 -23.09
N PHE A 80 11.65 11.80 -23.12
CA PHE A 80 11.14 12.38 -24.37
C PHE A 80 12.17 13.29 -25.05
N ALA A 81 12.86 14.15 -24.28
CA ALA A 81 13.91 15.01 -24.81
C ALA A 81 15.11 14.19 -25.35
N GLY A 82 15.49 13.11 -24.66
CA GLY A 82 16.55 12.21 -25.10
C GLY A 82 16.23 11.52 -26.44
N ILE A 83 15.01 11.02 -26.62
CA ILE A 83 14.60 10.36 -27.89
C ILE A 83 14.57 11.35 -29.04
N LEU A 84 14.02 12.56 -28.86
CA LEU A 84 14.02 13.61 -29.89
C LEU A 84 15.44 14.09 -30.22
N GLY A 85 16.29 14.24 -29.21
CA GLY A 85 17.69 14.64 -29.37
C GLY A 85 18.52 13.61 -30.16
N VAL A 86 18.35 12.32 -29.85
CA VAL A 86 19.05 11.24 -30.58
C VAL A 86 18.48 11.04 -31.99
N GLY A 87 17.16 11.09 -32.16
CA GLY A 87 16.50 10.97 -33.46
C GLY A 87 16.91 12.07 -34.45
N GLY A 88 17.02 13.33 -33.98
CA GLY A 88 17.52 14.45 -34.79
C GLY A 88 19.02 14.36 -35.12
N PHE A 89 19.82 13.84 -34.19
CA PHE A 89 21.27 13.67 -34.39
C PHE A 89 21.62 12.52 -35.36
N VAL A 90 20.87 11.41 -35.32
CA VAL A 90 21.03 10.30 -36.29
C VAL A 90 20.60 10.72 -37.69
N ALA A 91 19.48 11.45 -37.83
CA ALA A 91 19.03 11.95 -39.13
C ALA A 91 20.05 12.90 -39.80
N SER A 92 20.84 13.63 -39.01
CA SER A 92 21.86 14.55 -39.52
C SER A 92 23.20 13.86 -39.85
N SER A 93 23.41 12.62 -39.39
CA SER A 93 24.67 11.88 -39.57
C SER A 93 24.57 10.72 -40.56
N VAL A 94 23.36 10.29 -40.93
CA VAL A 94 23.15 9.25 -41.94
C VAL A 94 23.17 9.89 -43.34
N LYS A 95 24.38 10.08 -43.89
CA LYS A 95 24.54 9.95 -45.35
C LYS A 95 24.13 8.51 -45.68
N VAL A 96 23.01 8.35 -46.36
CA VAL A 96 22.52 7.06 -46.87
C VAL A 96 23.59 6.47 -47.79
N THR A 97 24.43 5.58 -47.24
CA THR A 97 25.25 4.68 -48.04
C THR A 97 24.35 3.56 -48.52
N SER A 98 23.78 3.74 -49.71
CA SER A 98 23.10 2.68 -50.44
C SER A 98 24.10 1.56 -50.73
N GLN A 99 24.13 0.52 -49.89
CA GLN A 99 24.78 -0.73 -50.24
C GLN A 99 23.92 -1.43 -51.29
N ALA A 100 24.43 -1.52 -52.53
CA ALA A 100 23.86 -2.39 -53.55
C ALA A 100 24.06 -3.85 -53.12
N LEU A 101 22.97 -4.63 -53.06
CA LEU A 101 23.04 -6.07 -52.84
C LEU A 101 23.65 -6.76 -54.08
N PRO A 102 24.55 -7.76 -53.92
CA PRO A 102 24.97 -8.61 -55.02
C PRO A 102 23.81 -9.50 -55.48
N THR A 103 23.68 -9.60 -56.80
CA THR A 103 22.63 -10.30 -57.53
C THR A 103 22.70 -11.83 -57.41
N GLN A 104 21.55 -12.42 -57.09
CA GLN A 104 20.96 -13.61 -57.73
C GLN A 104 21.64 -14.99 -57.54
N SER A 105 21.00 -15.84 -56.74
CA SER A 105 21.02 -17.30 -56.90
C SER A 105 19.68 -17.77 -57.49
N ALA A 106 19.72 -18.43 -58.64
CA ALA A 106 18.53 -18.96 -59.32
C ALA A 106 17.98 -20.23 -58.63
N PRO A 107 16.65 -20.44 -58.58
CA PRO A 107 16.05 -21.63 -57.96
C PRO A 107 16.17 -22.87 -58.86
N ILE A 108 16.53 -24.02 -58.25
CA ILE A 108 16.56 -25.35 -58.87
C ILE A 108 15.11 -25.84 -59.00
N ILE A 109 14.65 -26.09 -60.23
CA ILE A 109 13.32 -26.65 -60.51
C ILE A 109 13.40 -28.18 -60.48
N ILE A 110 12.71 -28.80 -59.52
CA ILE A 110 12.47 -30.26 -59.50
C ILE A 110 11.18 -30.53 -60.28
N GLN A 111 11.30 -31.13 -61.46
CA GLN A 111 10.16 -31.62 -62.24
C GLN A 111 9.65 -32.94 -61.67
N VAL A 112 8.38 -33.00 -61.29
CA VAL A 112 7.67 -34.24 -60.96
C VAL A 112 6.72 -34.57 -62.12
N PRO A 113 6.80 -35.74 -62.79
CA PRO A 113 5.86 -36.10 -63.84
C PRO A 113 4.50 -36.51 -63.27
N VAL A 114 3.42 -35.94 -63.82
CA VAL A 114 2.03 -36.30 -63.52
C VAL A 114 1.71 -37.64 -64.18
N GLN A 115 1.46 -38.66 -63.36
CA GLN A 115 0.92 -39.95 -63.82
C GLN A 115 -0.62 -39.83 -63.91
N ALA A 116 -1.15 -39.75 -65.13
CA ALA A 116 -2.59 -39.80 -65.36
C ALA A 116 -3.10 -41.23 -65.23
N LEU A 117 -3.93 -41.50 -64.21
CA LEU A 117 -4.74 -42.71 -64.08
C LEU A 117 -5.82 -42.71 -65.18
N GLN A 118 -5.59 -43.43 -66.28
CA GLN A 118 -6.66 -43.81 -67.20
C GLN A 118 -7.24 -45.19 -66.81
N PRO A 119 -8.57 -45.34 -66.64
CA PRO A 119 -9.23 -46.64 -66.54
C PRO A 119 -9.17 -47.39 -67.90
N PRO A 120 -9.16 -48.74 -67.89
CA PRO A 120 -9.00 -49.55 -69.10
C PRO A 120 -10.20 -49.41 -70.07
N PRO A 121 -9.97 -49.31 -71.39
CA PRO A 121 -11.03 -49.26 -72.40
C PRO A 121 -11.64 -50.65 -72.66
N GLN A 122 -12.97 -50.76 -72.66
CA GLN A 122 -13.72 -51.95 -73.11
C GLN A 122 -14.69 -51.58 -74.25
N PRO A 123 -15.20 -52.54 -75.02
CA PRO A 123 -14.59 -53.19 -76.18
C PRO A 123 -15.21 -52.68 -77.49
N ALA A 124 -14.40 -52.58 -78.55
CA ALA A 124 -14.88 -52.34 -79.90
C ALA A 124 -15.65 -53.57 -80.44
N LYS A 125 -16.85 -53.36 -81.00
CA LYS A 125 -17.32 -54.15 -82.14
C LYS A 125 -18.00 -53.24 -83.18
N GLN A 126 -17.48 -53.42 -84.39
CA GLN A 126 -17.67 -52.78 -85.68
C GLN A 126 -18.94 -53.30 -86.38
N PRO A 127 -19.27 -52.76 -87.58
CA PRO A 127 -20.53 -52.11 -87.95
C PRO A 127 -21.80 -52.98 -87.86
#